data_AF-A0A3D1ERL0-F1
#
_entry.id   AF-A0A3D1ERL0-F1
#
_cell.length_a   1.000
_cell.length_b   1.000
_cell.length_c   1.000
_cell.angle_alpha   90.00
_cell.angle_beta   90.00
_cell.angle_gamma   90.00
#
_symmetry.space_group_name_H-M   'P 1'
#
loop_
_entity.id
_entity.type
_entity.pdbx_description
1 polymer ?
#
loop_
_entity_poly.entity_id
_entity_poly.type
_entity_poly.pdbx_seq_one_letter_code
_entity_poly.pdbx_strand_id
1 'polypeptide(L)'
;FNGYTVNFAASTGELAIDLLDHDFADKNSDAPVTKIVAEIWNSDEVKFSGTSRCVECAAMDSLDSWSDSAVNFFRSGSLGTQFGKARLSTQANGACDIVKYIEETNEYVVINPSEERAFMASVSAGSAAGTGTRSATITYELTSEPEEAGK
;
A
#
# COMPACT_ATOMS: atom_id res chain seq x y z
N PHE A 1 12.46 -12.06 -5.48
CA PHE A 1 11.07 -12.22 -5.92
C PHE A 1 10.21 -11.81 -4.74
N ASN A 2 9.65 -10.60 -4.80
CA ASN A 2 9.06 -9.85 -3.69
C ASN A 2 7.54 -9.79 -3.90
N GLY A 3 6.83 -10.88 -3.57
CA GLY A 3 5.39 -10.99 -3.82
C GLY A 3 4.67 -11.43 -2.57
N TYR A 4 3.71 -10.64 -2.12
CA TYR A 4 2.76 -11.01 -1.09
C TYR A 4 1.52 -11.61 -1.77
N THR A 5 1.00 -12.75 -1.31
CA THR A 5 -0.22 -13.35 -1.90
C THR A 5 -1.38 -13.22 -0.93
N VAL A 6 -2.47 -12.57 -1.37
CA VAL A 6 -3.73 -12.43 -0.64
C VAL A 6 -4.84 -13.19 -1.34
N ASN A 7 -5.71 -13.82 -0.55
CA ASN A 7 -7.03 -14.22 -1.01
C ASN A 7 -8.01 -13.14 -0.57
N PHE A 8 -8.89 -12.70 -1.47
CA PHE A 8 -9.85 -11.64 -1.17
C PHE A 8 -11.20 -11.92 -1.82
N ALA A 9 -12.26 -11.46 -1.16
CA ALA A 9 -13.58 -11.42 -1.76
C ALA A 9 -13.63 -10.23 -2.72
N ALA A 10 -13.81 -10.50 -4.00
CA ALA A 10 -13.74 -9.51 -5.06
C ALA A 10 -14.84 -8.43 -5.03
N SER A 11 -15.89 -8.65 -4.25
CA SER A 11 -17.09 -7.81 -4.24
C SER A 11 -17.33 -7.07 -2.92
N THR A 12 -16.57 -7.36 -1.86
CA THR A 12 -16.91 -6.87 -0.50
C THR A 12 -15.73 -6.52 0.40
N GLY A 13 -14.47 -6.77 -0.02
CA GLY A 13 -13.29 -6.46 0.79
C GLY A 13 -12.59 -5.17 0.35
N GLU A 14 -12.30 -4.29 1.31
CA GLU A 14 -11.31 -3.23 1.14
C GLU A 14 -9.92 -3.81 1.43
N LEU A 15 -8.94 -3.49 0.58
CA LEU A 15 -7.55 -3.84 0.79
C LEU A 15 -6.87 -2.66 1.48
N ALA A 16 -6.50 -2.87 2.74
CA ALA A 16 -5.64 -1.96 3.48
C ALA A 16 -4.17 -2.28 3.19
N ILE A 17 -3.37 -1.27 2.95
CA ILE A 17 -1.91 -1.34 2.76
C ILE A 17 -1.28 -0.39 3.77
N ASP A 18 -0.27 -0.85 4.50
CA ASP A 18 0.54 -0.05 5.42
C ASP A 18 2.02 -0.17 5.04
N LEU A 19 2.71 0.95 4.84
CA LEU A 19 4.15 0.96 4.60
C LEU A 19 4.91 0.89 5.92
N LEU A 20 5.82 -0.09 6.05
CA LEU A 20 6.41 -0.49 7.34
C LEU A 20 7.69 0.26 7.69
N ASP A 21 8.19 1.07 6.77
CA ASP A 21 9.38 1.90 6.94
C ASP A 21 9.04 3.33 7.41
N HIS A 22 7.78 3.59 7.75
CA HIS A 22 7.38 4.85 8.35
C HIS A 22 7.72 4.89 9.86
N ASP A 23 8.49 5.90 10.25
CA ASP A 23 8.70 6.23 11.66
C ASP A 23 7.56 7.14 12.14
N PHE A 24 6.58 6.55 12.83
CA PHE A 24 5.44 7.29 13.39
C PHE A 24 5.83 8.19 14.58
N ALA A 25 7.05 8.06 15.12
CA ALA A 25 7.53 8.92 16.21
C ALA A 25 8.02 10.29 15.71
N ASP A 26 8.53 10.36 14.48
CA ASP A 26 9.00 11.62 13.89
C ASP A 26 7.86 12.35 13.15
N LYS A 27 7.30 13.35 13.82
CA LYS A 27 6.24 14.21 13.28
C LYS A 27 6.65 15.06 12.07
N ASN A 28 7.96 15.13 11.77
CA ASN A 28 8.49 15.85 10.62
C ASN A 28 9.01 14.91 9.52
N SER A 29 8.93 13.60 9.72
CA SER A 29 9.34 12.63 8.70
C SER A 29 8.37 12.68 7.52
N ASP A 30 8.91 12.72 6.31
CA ASP A 30 8.12 12.70 5.10
C ASP A 30 7.37 11.35 4.98
N ALA A 31 6.12 11.42 4.52
CA ALA A 31 5.23 10.27 4.38
C ALA A 31 5.73 9.30 3.30
N PRO A 32 6.24 8.09 3.59
CA PRO A 32 6.84 7.24 2.57
C PRO A 32 5.89 6.95 1.41
N VAL A 33 6.41 6.95 0.18
CA VAL A 33 5.63 6.66 -1.03
C VAL A 33 6.21 5.47 -1.80
N THR A 34 5.33 4.60 -2.31
CA THR A 34 5.68 3.48 -3.20
C THR A 34 4.54 3.19 -4.16
N LYS A 35 4.83 2.52 -5.29
CA LYS A 35 3.79 1.95 -6.16
C LYS A 35 3.51 0.51 -5.78
N ILE A 36 2.25 0.20 -5.49
CA ILE A 36 1.78 -1.18 -5.37
C ILE A 36 1.26 -1.66 -6.72
N VAL A 37 1.73 -2.82 -7.17
CA VAL A 37 1.23 -3.53 -8.35
C VAL A 37 0.56 -4.82 -7.90
N ALA A 38 -0.68 -5.01 -8.33
CA ALA A 38 -1.47 -6.21 -8.07
C ALA A 38 -1.59 -7.07 -9.33
N GLU A 39 -1.10 -8.29 -9.26
CA GLU A 39 -1.46 -9.36 -10.21
C GLU A 39 -2.68 -10.09 -9.64
N ILE A 40 -3.76 -10.25 -10.40
CA ILE A 40 -5.03 -10.76 -9.87
C ILE A 40 -5.51 -11.97 -10.68
N TRP A 41 -6.16 -12.93 -10.01
CA TRP A 41 -6.78 -14.11 -10.60
C TRP A 41 -8.18 -14.35 -10.06
N ASN A 42 -9.08 -14.91 -10.88
CA ASN A 42 -10.35 -15.47 -10.40
C ASN A 42 -10.19 -16.93 -9.93
N SER A 43 -11.28 -17.55 -9.48
CA SER A 43 -11.31 -18.95 -9.05
C SER A 43 -10.93 -19.97 -10.13
N ASP A 44 -11.04 -19.60 -11.41
CA ASP A 44 -10.65 -20.43 -12.56
C ASP A 44 -9.19 -20.16 -12.99
N GLU A 45 -8.41 -19.45 -12.16
CA GLU A 45 -7.01 -19.07 -12.41
C GLU A 45 -6.82 -18.20 -13.66
N VAL A 46 -7.88 -17.50 -14.11
CA VAL A 46 -7.79 -16.50 -15.19
C VAL A 46 -7.13 -15.24 -14.64
N LYS A 47 -6.02 -14.82 -15.26
CA LYS A 47 -5.23 -13.65 -14.84
C LYS A 47 -5.82 -12.33 -15.38
N PHE A 48 -5.87 -11.32 -14.52
CA PHE A 48 -6.18 -9.93 -14.81
C PHE A 48 -4.96 -9.06 -14.45
N SER A 49 -4.58 -8.15 -15.35
CA SER A 49 -3.43 -7.25 -15.17
C SER A 49 -3.87 -5.79 -15.16
N GLY A 50 -2.93 -4.88 -14.85
CA GLY A 50 -3.15 -3.44 -14.94
C GLY A 50 -3.66 -2.77 -13.66
N THR A 51 -3.77 -3.50 -12.55
CA THR A 51 -4.17 -2.96 -11.26
C THR A 51 -2.94 -2.47 -10.50
N SER A 52 -2.84 -1.16 -10.30
CA SER A 52 -1.78 -0.54 -9.50
C SER A 52 -2.27 0.71 -8.78
N ARG A 53 -1.63 1.05 -7.67
CA ARG A 53 -1.87 2.29 -6.93
C ARG A 53 -0.58 2.87 -6.35
N CYS A 54 -0.41 4.19 -6.40
CA CYS A 54 0.57 4.90 -5.56
C CYS A 54 0.03 4.95 -4.12
N VAL A 55 0.79 4.47 -3.15
CA VAL A 55 0.45 4.48 -1.73
C VAL A 55 1.41 5.39 -0.99
N GLU A 56 0.85 6.33 -0.23
CA GLU A 56 1.54 7.25 0.67
C GLU A 56 1.17 6.89 2.12
N CYS A 57 2.14 6.49 2.95
CA CYS A 57 1.97 5.93 4.29
C CYS A 57 1.08 4.68 4.37
N ALA A 58 -0.21 4.84 4.14
CA ALA A 58 -1.21 3.79 4.16
C ALA A 58 -2.35 4.10 3.17
N ALA A 59 -3.02 3.06 2.70
CA ALA A 59 -4.21 3.17 1.85
C ALA A 59 -5.24 2.13 2.26
N MET A 60 -6.53 2.45 2.16
CA MET A 60 -7.61 1.50 2.39
C MET A 60 -8.69 1.74 1.35
N ASP A 61 -8.74 0.87 0.35
CA ASP A 61 -9.60 1.07 -0.81
C ASP A 61 -9.99 -0.28 -1.44
N SER A 62 -11.08 -0.29 -2.20
CA SER A 62 -11.43 -1.44 -3.05
C SER A 62 -10.48 -1.52 -4.25
N LEU A 63 -9.95 -2.72 -4.54
CA LEU A 63 -8.98 -2.95 -5.63
C LEU A 63 -9.51 -2.55 -7.02
N ASP A 64 -10.82 -2.55 -7.24
CA ASP A 64 -11.44 -2.20 -8.54
C ASP A 64 -11.40 -0.69 -8.82
N SER A 65 -11.07 0.12 -7.81
CA SER A 65 -10.78 1.54 -7.94
C SER A 65 -9.32 1.84 -8.34
N TRP A 66 -8.42 0.85 -8.24
CA TRP A 66 -7.00 1.08 -8.47
C TRP A 66 -6.67 1.17 -9.97
N SER A 67 -6.08 2.30 -10.38
CA SER A 67 -5.61 2.53 -11.74
C SER A 67 -4.79 3.83 -11.83
N ASP A 68 -3.46 3.77 -11.68
CA ASP A 68 -2.65 5.00 -11.83
C ASP A 68 -2.19 5.27 -13.27
N SER A 69 -2.16 4.26 -14.14
CA SER A 69 -1.40 4.37 -15.42
C SER A 69 -1.90 3.52 -16.59
N ALA A 70 -2.94 2.69 -16.42
CA ALA A 70 -3.42 1.79 -17.47
C ALA A 70 -4.92 1.49 -17.34
N VAL A 71 -5.51 0.91 -18.40
CA VAL A 71 -6.84 0.31 -18.34
C VAL A 71 -6.86 -0.74 -17.23
N ASN A 72 -7.68 -0.52 -16.21
CA ASN A 72 -7.92 -1.51 -15.18
C ASN A 72 -8.81 -2.63 -15.75
N PHE A 73 -8.21 -3.81 -16.01
CA PHE A 73 -8.94 -4.99 -16.48
C PHE A 73 -9.63 -5.76 -15.36
N PHE A 74 -9.33 -5.39 -14.11
CA PHE A 74 -9.93 -5.89 -12.89
C PHE A 74 -11.09 -4.96 -12.47
N ARG A 75 -12.22 -5.06 -13.16
CA ARG A 75 -13.49 -4.56 -12.62
C ARG A 75 -14.14 -5.68 -11.83
N SER A 76 -14.76 -5.38 -10.69
CA SER A 76 -15.40 -6.37 -9.81
C SER A 76 -16.35 -7.30 -10.56
N GLY A 77 -17.09 -6.80 -11.54
CA GLY A 77 -17.97 -7.60 -12.41
C GLY A 77 -17.26 -8.53 -13.42
N SER A 78 -15.97 -8.30 -13.71
CA SER A 78 -15.22 -9.03 -14.75
C SER A 78 -14.59 -10.34 -14.28
N LEU A 79 -14.49 -10.59 -12.97
CA LEU A 79 -13.92 -11.85 -12.47
C LEU A 79 -14.81 -13.06 -12.72
N GLY A 80 -16.10 -12.85 -12.99
CA GLY A 80 -17.10 -13.91 -13.15
C GLY A 80 -17.43 -14.65 -11.85
N THR A 81 -16.66 -14.46 -10.77
CA THR A 81 -16.85 -15.13 -9.48
C THR A 81 -16.60 -14.18 -8.29
N GLN A 82 -17.11 -14.55 -7.10
CA GLN A 82 -16.98 -13.74 -5.87
C GLN A 82 -15.61 -13.87 -5.19
N PHE A 83 -14.76 -14.78 -5.65
CA PHE A 83 -13.48 -15.10 -5.02
C PHE A 83 -12.33 -14.80 -5.99
N GLY A 84 -11.39 -13.97 -5.53
CA GLY A 84 -10.17 -13.64 -6.24
C GLY A 84 -8.92 -13.91 -5.40
N LYS A 85 -7.80 -14.11 -6.08
CA LYS A 85 -6.46 -14.14 -5.48
C LYS A 85 -5.67 -12.98 -6.05
N ALA A 86 -4.88 -12.30 -5.24
CA ALA A 86 -3.96 -11.27 -5.72
C ALA A 86 -2.56 -11.54 -5.21
N ARG A 87 -1.57 -11.24 -6.04
CA ARG A 87 -0.19 -11.11 -5.65
C ARG A 87 0.17 -9.64 -5.73
N LEU A 88 0.59 -9.07 -4.60
CA LEU A 88 0.98 -7.67 -4.46
C LEU A 88 2.51 -7.57 -4.45
N SER A 89 3.02 -6.53 -5.09
CA SER A 89 4.45 -6.19 -5.12
C SER A 89 4.63 -4.68 -5.07
N THR A 90 5.72 -4.21 -4.48
CA THR A 90 6.12 -2.80 -4.49
C THR A 90 7.12 -2.53 -5.60
N GLN A 91 7.06 -1.33 -6.17
CA GLN A 91 7.98 -0.84 -7.21
C GLN A 91 8.23 0.65 -6.98
N ALA A 92 9.46 1.10 -7.25
CA ALA A 92 9.74 2.52 -7.42
C ALA A 92 9.08 3.00 -8.72
N ASN A 93 8.43 4.16 -8.71
CA ASN A 93 7.83 4.74 -9.91
C ASN A 93 7.79 6.27 -9.86
N GLY A 94 8.44 6.93 -10.81
CA GLY A 94 8.49 8.41 -10.86
C GLY A 94 7.12 9.09 -11.03
N ALA A 95 6.08 8.38 -11.47
CA ALA A 95 4.71 8.90 -11.49
C ALA A 95 4.09 8.99 -10.08
N CYS A 96 4.66 8.30 -9.10
CA CYS A 96 4.28 8.37 -7.69
C CYS A 96 5.15 9.36 -6.90
N ASP A 97 6.12 10.05 -7.52
CA ASP A 97 6.97 11.02 -6.84
C ASP A 97 6.13 12.24 -6.38
N ILE A 98 6.32 12.68 -5.13
CA ILE A 98 5.68 13.90 -4.64
C ILE A 98 6.49 15.10 -5.12
N VAL A 99 5.86 15.91 -5.96
CA VAL A 99 6.45 17.14 -6.52
C VAL A 99 5.87 18.35 -5.79
N LYS A 100 6.74 19.17 -5.20
CA LYS A 100 6.39 20.43 -4.56
C LYS A 100 6.93 21.60 -5.37
N TYR A 101 6.11 22.62 -5.56
CA TYR A 101 6.56 23.89 -6.11
C TYR A 101 7.13 24.77 -5.00
N ILE A 102 8.34 25.31 -5.21
CA ILE A 102 9.03 26.22 -4.29
C ILE A 102 8.95 27.62 -4.89
N GLU A 103 8.17 28.50 -4.26
CA GLU A 103 7.94 29.88 -4.72
C GLU A 103 9.23 30.72 -4.72
N GLU A 104 10.10 30.52 -3.74
CA GLU A 104 11.34 31.31 -3.56
C GLU A 104 12.34 31.13 -4.72
N THR A 105 12.41 29.91 -5.26
CA THR A 105 13.30 29.56 -6.38
C THR A 105 12.56 29.43 -7.71
N ASN A 106 11.21 29.49 -7.70
CA ASN A 106 10.35 29.28 -8.86
C ASN A 106 10.61 27.93 -9.55
N GLU A 107 10.80 26.87 -8.76
CA GLU A 107 11.15 25.53 -9.24
C GLU A 107 10.24 24.43 -8.67
N TYR A 108 10.05 23.36 -9.42
CA TYR A 108 9.44 22.12 -8.94
C TYR A 108 10.52 21.18 -8.44
N VAL A 109 10.39 20.72 -7.20
CA VAL A 109 11.34 19.81 -6.56
C VAL A 109 10.61 18.54 -6.12
N VAL A 110 11.23 17.39 -6.38
CA VAL A 110 10.78 16.11 -5.84
C VAL A 110 11.22 16.06 -4.37
N ILE A 111 10.27 16.08 -3.46
CA ILE A 111 10.56 16.07 -2.01
C ILE A 111 10.44 14.68 -1.39
N ASN A 112 9.83 13.74 -2.09
CA ASN A 112 9.66 12.38 -1.60
C ASN A 112 9.59 11.41 -2.78
N PRO A 113 10.76 10.93 -3.25
CA PRO A 113 10.81 10.02 -4.37
C PRO A 113 10.20 8.67 -4.00
N SER A 114 9.44 8.12 -4.93
CA SER A 114 8.90 6.77 -4.83
C SER A 114 10.02 5.75 -4.84
N GLU A 115 10.03 4.85 -3.87
CA GLU A 115 11.00 3.77 -3.77
C GLU A 115 10.32 2.41 -3.57
N GLU A 116 11.05 1.32 -3.75
CA GLU A 116 10.59 -0.01 -3.33
C GLU A 116 10.59 -0.09 -1.79
N ARG A 117 9.41 -0.27 -1.20
CA ARG A 117 9.23 -0.29 0.26
C ARG A 117 8.69 -1.62 0.76
N ALA A 118 8.94 -1.89 2.05
CA ALA A 118 8.28 -2.98 2.75
C ALA A 118 6.85 -2.55 3.11
N PHE A 119 5.90 -3.47 2.98
CA PHE A 119 4.50 -3.20 3.28
C PHE A 119 3.85 -4.38 3.98
N MET A 120 2.79 -4.09 4.72
CA MET A 120 1.78 -5.04 5.16
C MET A 120 0.50 -4.75 4.38
N ALA A 121 -0.28 -5.79 4.10
CA ALA A 121 -1.52 -5.63 3.37
C ALA A 121 -2.59 -6.51 3.97
N SER A 122 -3.71 -5.94 4.40
CA SER A 122 -4.84 -6.58 5.08
C SER A 122 -6.18 -6.39 4.37
N VAL A 123 -7.14 -7.27 4.63
CA VAL A 123 -8.49 -7.17 4.08
C VAL A 123 -9.46 -6.85 5.20
N SER A 124 -10.38 -5.91 4.97
CA SER A 124 -11.37 -5.48 5.99
C SER A 124 -12.21 -6.62 6.57
N ALA A 125 -12.34 -7.73 5.82
CA ALA A 125 -12.89 -8.99 6.29
C ALA A 125 -11.89 -10.15 6.06
N GLY A 126 -10.96 -10.35 7.00
CA GLY A 126 -10.08 -11.53 7.01
C GLY A 126 -8.67 -11.27 7.53
N SER A 127 -7.90 -12.34 7.66
CA SER A 127 -6.49 -12.26 8.04
C SER A 127 -5.63 -12.04 6.81
N ALA A 128 -4.81 -11.00 6.88
CA ALA A 128 -3.61 -10.94 6.08
C ALA A 128 -2.45 -11.61 6.78
N ALA A 129 -1.68 -12.40 6.05
CA ALA A 129 -0.55 -13.12 6.59
C ALA A 129 0.67 -12.94 5.66
N GLY A 130 1.41 -11.84 5.85
CA GLY A 130 2.71 -11.69 5.18
C GLY A 130 3.43 -10.40 5.56
N THR A 131 4.63 -10.57 6.11
CA THR A 131 5.65 -9.52 6.19
C THR A 131 6.45 -9.56 4.88
N GLY A 132 6.76 -8.40 4.29
CA GLY A 132 7.76 -8.33 3.23
C GLY A 132 9.06 -9.04 3.64
N THR A 133 9.88 -9.46 2.67
CA THR A 133 11.15 -10.18 2.94
C THR A 133 12.25 -9.28 3.53
N ARG A 134 11.98 -7.98 3.70
CA ARG A 134 12.86 -7.05 4.40
C ARG A 134 12.32 -6.81 5.80
N SER A 135 13.18 -7.00 6.80
CA SER A 135 12.91 -6.54 8.16
C SER A 135 12.66 -5.03 8.12
N ALA A 136 11.54 -4.59 8.67
CA ALA A 136 11.22 -3.19 8.89
C ALA A 136 11.03 -2.98 10.39
N THR A 137 11.59 -1.91 10.92
CA THR A 137 11.42 -1.54 12.33
C THR A 137 10.31 -0.51 12.39
N ILE A 138 9.17 -0.89 12.96
CA ILE A 138 8.11 0.07 13.30
C ILE A 138 8.38 0.52 14.73
N THR A 139 8.65 1.81 14.91
CA THR A 139 8.83 2.42 16.23
C THR A 139 7.53 3.09 16.64
N TYR A 140 7.01 2.72 17.81
CA TYR A 140 5.95 3.46 18.49
C TYR A 140 6.56 4.06 19.75
N GLU A 141 6.38 5.36 19.97
CA GLU A 141 6.55 5.87 21.33
C GLU A 141 5.37 5.36 22.16
N LEU A 142 5.65 4.46 23.09
CA LEU A 142 4.75 4.26 24.22
C LEU A 142 4.76 5.59 24.97
N THR A 143 3.69 6.39 24.84
CA THR A 143 3.42 7.45 25.81
C THR A 143 3.47 6.79 27.17
N SER A 144 4.52 7.07 27.93
CA SER A 144 4.59 6.69 29.33
C SER A 144 3.35 7.30 29.97
N GLU A 145 2.37 6.47 30.33
CA GLU A 145 1.38 6.89 31.31
C GLU A 145 2.16 7.45 32.50
N PRO A 146 1.82 8.63 33.03
CA PRO A 146 2.44 9.09 34.24
C PRO A 146 2.22 7.99 35.28
N GLU A 147 3.30 7.43 35.83
CA GLU A 147 3.24 6.58 37.01
C GLU A 147 2.30 7.29 37.99
N GLU A 148 1.19 6.64 38.35
CA GLU A 148 0.39 7.11 39.46
C GLU A 148 1.34 7.18 40.66
N ALA A 149 1.76 8.41 40.99
CA ALA A 149 2.56 8.68 42.15
C ALA A 149 1.75 8.27 43.37
N GLY A 150 2.10 7.12 43.93
CA GLY A 150 1.98 6.71 45.33
C GLY A 150 0.69 7.03 46.06
N LYS A 151 -0.01 5.98 46.51
CA LYS A 151 -0.69 6.00 47.79
C LYS A 151 -0.03 5.03 48.76
#